data_AF-A0A420VDX0-F1
#
_entry.id   AF-A0A420VDX0-F1
#
_cell.length_a   1.000
_cell.length_b   1.000
_cell.length_c   1.000
_cell.angle_alpha   90.00
_cell.angle_beta   90.00
_cell.angle_gamma   90.00
#
_symmetry.space_group_name_H-M   'P 1'
#
loop_
_entity.id
_entity.type
_entity.pdbx_description
1 polymer ?
#
loop_
_entity_poly.entity_id
_entity_poly.type
_entity_poly.pdbx_seq_one_letter_code
_entity_poly.pdbx_strand_id
1 'polypeptide(L)'
;MAVVERELDVFRMEKHRAFQERFLPLAEAAVEKIQEKLSRGDEVQILVTNHGSLRETERCIARRHILEVLESGYAIEYQGRCGRTMNALLLGYVKIGKGEYRPLHVAVSIDEGANTVYIKTAYDPRSRRWQWDENFERRILFQQ
;
A
#
# COMPACT_ATOMS: atom_id res chain seq x y z
N MET A 1 26.38 17.99 11.02
CA MET A 1 24.91 17.83 10.94
C MET A 1 24.50 16.73 9.97
N ALA A 2 24.95 16.73 8.71
CA ALA A 2 24.59 15.71 7.70
C ALA A 2 24.98 14.25 8.04
N VAL A 3 25.99 14.02 8.87
CA VAL A 3 26.40 12.65 9.28
C VAL A 3 25.41 12.04 10.28
N VAL A 4 24.91 12.84 11.22
CA VAL A 4 23.97 12.39 12.26
C VAL A 4 22.61 12.04 11.66
N GLU A 5 22.15 12.80 10.67
CA GLU A 5 20.91 12.51 9.94
C GLU A 5 21.00 11.20 9.15
N ARG A 6 22.14 10.92 8.52
CA ARG A 6 22.37 9.66 7.80
C ARG A 6 22.36 8.44 8.74
N GLU A 7 22.99 8.54 9.89
CA GLU A 7 23.01 7.45 10.89
C GLU A 7 21.60 7.17 11.45
N LEU A 8 20.81 8.23 11.69
CA LEU A 8 19.42 8.11 12.13
C LEU A 8 18.53 7.43 11.10
N ASP A 9 18.70 7.73 9.81
CA ASP A 9 17.91 7.11 8.75
C ASP A 9 18.27 5.65 8.55
N VAL A 10 19.56 5.27 8.60
CA VAL A 10 19.99 3.86 8.56
C VAL A 10 19.37 3.08 9.71
N PHE A 11 19.41 3.60 10.93
CA PHE A 11 18.80 2.95 12.09
C PHE A 11 17.27 2.77 11.92
N ARG A 12 16.57 3.78 11.40
CA ARG A 12 15.14 3.70 11.10
C ARG A 12 14.85 2.65 10.04
N MET A 13 15.67 2.57 8.99
CA MET A 13 15.56 1.55 7.94
C MET A 13 15.71 0.15 8.50
N GLU A 14 16.74 -0.12 9.30
CA GLU A 14 16.97 -1.43 9.89
C GLU A 14 15.82 -1.84 10.80
N LYS A 15 15.37 -0.93 11.67
CA LYS A 15 14.22 -1.17 12.54
C LYS A 15 12.94 -1.42 11.75
N HIS A 16 12.70 -0.63 10.71
CA HIS A 16 11.54 -0.80 9.83
C HIS A 16 11.61 -2.14 9.10
N ARG A 17 12.79 -2.52 8.58
CA ARG A 17 13.01 -3.79 7.90
C ARG A 17 12.74 -4.97 8.82
N ALA A 18 13.31 -4.98 10.02
CA ALA A 18 13.06 -6.04 11.00
C ALA A 18 11.57 -6.12 11.39
N PHE A 19 10.88 -4.98 11.43
CA PHE A 19 9.44 -4.93 11.63
C PHE A 19 8.67 -5.52 10.44
N GLN A 20 9.04 -5.20 9.20
CA GLN A 20 8.40 -5.77 8.01
C GLN A 20 8.67 -7.27 7.89
N GLU A 21 9.90 -7.74 8.09
CA GLU A 21 10.24 -9.18 8.07
C GLU A 21 9.37 -9.99 9.04
N ARG A 22 8.98 -9.40 10.17
CA ARG A 22 8.13 -10.04 11.17
C ARG A 22 6.63 -10.00 10.83
N PHE A 23 6.14 -8.91 10.25
CA PHE A 23 4.69 -8.64 10.17
C PHE A 23 4.13 -8.57 8.75
N LEU A 24 4.95 -8.45 7.72
CA LEU A 24 4.51 -8.48 6.33
C LEU A 24 3.76 -9.77 5.98
N PRO A 25 4.16 -10.97 6.45
CA PRO A 25 3.37 -12.19 6.18
C PRO A 25 1.93 -12.14 6.70
N LEU A 26 1.66 -11.36 7.77
CA LEU A 26 0.29 -11.15 8.25
C LEU A 26 -0.49 -10.23 7.30
N ALA A 27 0.17 -9.23 6.72
CA ALA A 27 -0.42 -8.36 5.72
C ALA A 27 -0.75 -9.12 4.44
N GLU A 28 0.19 -9.93 3.95
CA GLU A 28 0.04 -10.80 2.78
C GLU A 28 -1.16 -11.75 2.97
N ALA A 29 -1.19 -12.51 4.06
CA ALA A 29 -2.26 -13.48 4.31
C ALA A 29 -3.66 -12.83 4.36
N ALA A 30 -3.80 -11.65 4.96
CA ALA A 30 -5.09 -10.97 5.01
C ALA A 30 -5.48 -10.30 3.67
N VAL A 31 -4.51 -9.91 2.84
CA VAL A 31 -4.76 -9.46 1.46
C VAL A 31 -5.21 -10.63 0.58
N GLU A 32 -4.50 -11.75 0.62
CA GLU A 32 -4.84 -12.97 -0.13
C GLU A 32 -6.24 -13.45 0.22
N LYS A 33 -6.60 -13.46 1.51
CA LYS A 33 -7.94 -13.82 1.97
C LYS A 33 -9.04 -12.91 1.42
N ILE A 34 -8.77 -11.62 1.25
CA ILE A 34 -9.72 -10.68 0.63
C ILE A 34 -9.82 -10.94 -0.88
N GLN A 35 -8.69 -11.13 -1.55
CA GLN A 35 -8.65 -11.43 -2.99
C GLN A 35 -9.35 -12.75 -3.32
N GLU A 36 -9.19 -13.76 -2.48
CA GLU A 36 -9.88 -15.03 -2.60
C GLU A 36 -11.40 -14.84 -2.51
N LYS A 37 -11.88 -14.03 -1.56
CA LYS A 37 -13.31 -13.68 -1.47
C LYS A 37 -13.80 -12.94 -2.70
N LEU A 38 -13.05 -11.93 -3.16
CA LEU A 38 -13.38 -11.18 -4.37
C LEU A 38 -13.47 -12.08 -5.61
N SER A 39 -12.53 -13.01 -5.78
CA SER A 39 -12.51 -13.93 -6.93
C SER A 39 -13.64 -14.95 -6.93
N ARG A 40 -14.13 -15.35 -5.74
CA ARG A 40 -15.32 -16.21 -5.59
C ARG A 40 -16.64 -15.46 -5.78
N GLY A 41 -16.61 -14.12 -5.79
CA GLY A 41 -17.79 -13.27 -5.82
C GLY A 41 -18.48 -13.12 -4.46
N ASP A 42 -17.75 -13.37 -3.36
CA ASP A 42 -18.27 -13.12 -2.01
C ASP A 42 -18.51 -11.62 -1.79
N GLU A 43 -19.48 -11.27 -0.95
CA GLU A 43 -19.82 -9.88 -0.65
C GLU A 43 -18.74 -9.20 0.21
N VAL A 44 -17.76 -8.54 -0.43
CA VAL A 44 -16.74 -7.71 0.21
C VAL A 44 -17.12 -6.24 0.05
N GLN A 45 -17.29 -5.53 1.17
CA GLN A 45 -17.62 -4.11 1.12
C GLN A 45 -16.35 -3.27 0.89
N ILE A 46 -16.27 -2.55 -0.23
CA ILE A 46 -15.14 -1.67 -0.53
C ILE A 46 -15.55 -0.22 -0.33
N LEU A 47 -15.01 0.41 0.70
CA LEU A 47 -15.26 1.80 1.07
C LEU A 47 -14.03 2.65 0.80
N VAL A 48 -14.20 3.83 0.21
CA VAL A 48 -13.11 4.79 0.03
C VAL A 48 -13.24 5.85 1.12
N THR A 49 -12.28 5.92 2.03
CA THR A 49 -12.36 6.88 3.15
C THR A 49 -11.99 8.28 2.70
N ASN A 50 -12.87 9.25 2.95
CA ASN A 50 -12.66 10.64 2.59
C ASN A 50 -11.86 11.38 3.67
N HIS A 51 -10.54 11.46 3.53
CA HIS A 51 -9.74 12.44 4.27
C HIS A 51 -9.55 13.71 3.44
N GLY A 52 -10.56 14.60 3.60
CA GLY A 52 -10.48 16.05 3.58
C GLY A 52 -10.06 16.72 2.29
N SER A 53 -10.89 16.69 1.24
CA SER A 53 -10.63 17.29 -0.08
C SER A 53 -9.41 16.62 -0.78
N LEU A 54 -9.51 16.22 -2.04
CA LEU A 54 -8.90 17.09 -3.02
C LEU A 54 -7.43 17.43 -2.68
N ARG A 55 -6.51 16.45 -2.56
CA ARG A 55 -5.11 16.72 -2.98
C ARG A 55 -5.08 16.79 -4.51
N GLU A 56 -5.95 17.68 -4.97
CA GLU A 56 -6.32 18.20 -6.29
C GLU A 56 -6.05 17.25 -7.44
N THR A 57 -7.08 16.53 -7.87
CA THR A 57 -6.95 15.45 -8.87
C THR A 57 -6.26 14.24 -8.26
N GLU A 58 -6.78 13.04 -8.46
CA GLU A 58 -6.16 11.79 -8.03
C GLU A 58 -4.83 11.50 -8.79
N ARG A 59 -3.94 12.46 -9.11
CA ARG A 59 -2.74 12.26 -9.99
C ARG A 59 -3.06 11.49 -11.29
N CYS A 60 -4.29 11.64 -11.81
CA CYS A 60 -4.84 10.82 -12.90
C CYS A 60 -4.91 9.30 -12.57
N ILE A 61 -5.37 8.91 -11.38
CA ILE A 61 -5.59 7.51 -10.97
C ILE A 61 -7.09 7.23 -10.88
N ALA A 62 -7.63 6.55 -11.90
CA ALA A 62 -9.01 6.11 -11.91
C ALA A 62 -9.30 5.03 -10.85
N ARG A 63 -10.51 5.05 -10.27
CA ARG A 63 -11.00 4.04 -9.32
C ARG A 63 -10.78 2.59 -9.78
N ARG A 64 -10.96 2.30 -11.08
CA ARG A 64 -10.72 0.97 -11.65
C ARG A 64 -9.30 0.45 -11.38
N HIS A 65 -8.30 1.32 -11.40
CA HIS A 65 -6.90 0.95 -11.17
C HIS A 65 -6.65 0.61 -9.69
N ILE A 66 -7.36 1.29 -8.79
CA ILE A 66 -7.31 0.96 -7.35
C ILE A 66 -7.90 -0.43 -7.11
N LEU A 67 -9.04 -0.72 -7.75
CA LEU A 67 -9.68 -2.04 -7.67
C LEU A 67 -8.80 -3.13 -8.28
N GLU A 68 -8.18 -2.88 -9.43
CA GLU A 68 -7.21 -3.79 -10.07
C GLU A 68 -6.05 -4.14 -9.12
N VAL A 69 -5.49 -3.15 -8.40
CA VAL A 69 -4.45 -3.41 -7.38
C VAL A 69 -5.01 -4.16 -6.18
N LEU A 70 -6.24 -3.90 -5.75
CA LEU A 70 -6.86 -4.66 -4.67
C LEU A 70 -7.05 -6.13 -5.06
N GLU A 71 -7.45 -6.39 -6.30
CA GLU A 71 -7.72 -7.73 -6.84
C GLU A 71 -6.46 -8.54 -7.15
N SER A 72 -5.39 -7.88 -7.61
CA SER A 72 -4.21 -8.57 -8.17
C SER A 72 -2.84 -8.09 -7.64
N GLY A 73 -2.81 -7.02 -6.86
CA GLY A 73 -1.59 -6.52 -6.23
C GLY A 73 -1.16 -7.36 -5.03
N TYR A 74 -0.03 -7.01 -4.44
CA TYR A 74 0.54 -7.69 -3.28
C TYR A 74 0.91 -6.70 -2.19
N ALA A 75 0.91 -7.16 -0.93
CA ALA A 75 1.33 -6.34 0.19
C ALA A 75 2.84 -6.10 0.13
N ILE A 76 3.25 -4.85 0.32
CA ILE A 76 4.66 -4.44 0.41
C ILE A 76 5.01 -3.85 1.77
N GLU A 77 4.02 -3.39 2.54
CA GLU A 77 4.22 -2.96 3.93
C GLU A 77 3.05 -3.33 4.83
N TYR A 78 3.35 -3.85 6.01
CA TYR A 78 2.47 -3.82 7.16
C TYR A 78 2.58 -2.46 7.88
N GLN A 79 1.45 -1.79 8.06
CA GLN A 79 1.37 -0.46 8.68
C GLN A 79 0.77 -0.47 10.09
N GLY A 80 0.59 -1.66 10.67
CA GLY A 80 0.01 -1.84 11.99
C GLY A 80 -1.41 -2.41 11.97
N ARG A 81 -1.91 -2.75 13.15
CA ARG A 81 -3.26 -3.29 13.39
C ARG A 81 -3.88 -2.54 14.56
N CYS A 82 -5.16 -2.22 14.44
CA CYS A 82 -5.98 -1.62 15.48
C CYS A 82 -7.23 -2.50 15.68
N GLY A 83 -7.25 -3.28 16.76
CA GLY A 83 -8.29 -4.28 16.96
C GLY A 83 -8.30 -5.32 15.83
N ARG A 84 -9.44 -5.45 15.14
CA ARG A 84 -9.61 -6.36 14.00
C ARG A 84 -9.20 -5.75 12.65
N THR A 85 -8.88 -4.46 12.63
CA THR A 85 -8.54 -3.75 11.40
C THR A 85 -7.04 -3.75 11.19
N MET A 86 -6.60 -4.31 10.07
CA MET A 86 -5.20 -4.33 9.67
C MET A 86 -4.91 -3.27 8.62
N ASN A 87 -3.81 -2.54 8.75
CA ASN A 87 -3.35 -1.57 7.77
C ASN A 87 -2.22 -2.15 6.93
N ALA A 88 -2.32 -2.03 5.61
CA ALA A 88 -1.30 -2.50 4.68
C ALA A 88 -1.10 -1.49 3.54
N LEU A 89 0.09 -1.53 2.93
CA LEU A 89 0.37 -0.88 1.67
C LEU A 89 0.48 -1.97 0.60
N LEU A 90 -0.29 -1.84 -0.47
CA LEU A 90 -0.24 -2.73 -1.63
C LEU A 90 0.53 -2.08 -2.77
N LEU A 91 1.20 -2.88 -3.57
CA LEU A 91 1.76 -2.50 -4.87
C LEU A 91 1.07 -3.32 -5.96
N GLY A 92 0.75 -2.66 -7.07
CA GLY A 92 0.41 -3.32 -8.31
C GLY A 92 0.78 -2.47 -9.52
N TYR A 93 0.74 -3.09 -10.71
CA TYR A 93 1.10 -2.45 -11.96
C TYR A 93 -0.13 -2.32 -12.85
N VAL A 94 -0.62 -1.10 -13.02
CA VAL A 94 -1.89 -0.82 -13.69
C VAL A 94 -1.65 -0.38 -15.13
N LYS A 95 -2.49 -0.88 -16.04
CA LYS A 95 -2.35 -0.60 -17.48
C LYS A 95 -2.84 0.80 -17.83
N ILE A 96 -1.98 1.60 -18.44
CA ILE A 96 -2.30 2.98 -18.87
C ILE A 96 -2.36 3.16 -20.39
N GLY A 97 -1.85 2.19 -21.15
CA GLY A 97 -1.80 2.21 -22.60
C GLY A 97 -1.51 0.83 -23.20
N LYS A 98 -1.32 0.77 -24.52
CA LYS A 98 -0.95 -0.47 -25.21
C LYS A 98 0.49 -0.84 -24.84
N GLY A 99 0.66 -1.84 -23.99
CA GLY A 99 1.98 -2.30 -23.52
C GLY A 99 2.59 -1.42 -22.43
N GLU A 100 1.85 -0.42 -21.93
CA GLU A 100 2.34 0.53 -20.93
C GLU A 100 1.64 0.31 -19.59
N TYR A 101 2.46 0.18 -18.55
CA TYR A 101 2.04 -0.03 -17.18
C TYR A 101 2.72 0.98 -16.26
N ARG A 102 2.09 1.30 -15.14
CA ARG A 102 2.71 2.10 -14.08
C ARG A 102 2.51 1.45 -12.71
N PRO A 103 3.50 1.58 -11.80
CA PRO A 103 3.33 1.15 -10.43
C PRO A 103 2.30 2.03 -9.73
N LEU A 104 1.52 1.42 -8.84
CA LEU A 104 0.53 2.10 -8.03
C LEU A 104 0.57 1.53 -6.60
N HIS A 105 0.84 2.40 -5.64
CA HIS A 105 0.72 2.09 -4.22
C HIS A 105 -0.69 2.39 -3.74
N VAL A 106 -1.31 1.44 -3.04
CA VAL A 106 -2.65 1.59 -2.47
C VAL A 106 -2.59 1.26 -0.98
N ALA A 107 -2.80 2.24 -0.12
CA ALA A 107 -2.90 2.01 1.31
C ALA A 107 -4.33 1.60 1.67
N VAL A 108 -4.46 0.49 2.39
CA VAL A 108 -5.75 -0.11 2.74
C VAL A 108 -5.84 -0.38 4.23
N SER A 109 -7.08 -0.39 4.73
CA SER A 109 -7.44 -0.98 6.01
C SER A 109 -8.42 -2.11 5.79
N ILE A 110 -8.07 -3.31 6.24
CA ILE A 110 -8.86 -4.52 6.08
C ILE A 110 -9.49 -4.84 7.44
N ASP A 111 -10.82 -4.76 7.53
CA ASP A 111 -11.59 -5.29 8.66
C ASP A 111 -12.06 -6.71 8.32
N GLU A 112 -11.33 -7.69 8.86
CA GLU A 112 -11.62 -9.11 8.63
C GLU A 112 -12.96 -9.55 9.23
N GLY A 113 -13.43 -8.87 10.30
CA GLY A 113 -14.66 -9.21 11.00
C GLY A 113 -15.91 -8.67 10.30
N ALA A 114 -15.80 -7.50 9.66
CA ALA A 114 -16.88 -6.87 8.91
C ALA A 114 -16.81 -7.14 7.39
N ASN A 115 -15.83 -7.93 6.94
CA ASN A 115 -15.53 -8.15 5.51
C ASN A 115 -15.46 -6.85 4.69
N THR A 116 -14.85 -5.82 5.29
CA THR A 116 -14.82 -4.47 4.73
C THR A 116 -13.38 -4.05 4.46
N VAL A 117 -13.12 -3.53 3.27
CA VAL A 117 -11.85 -2.93 2.88
C VAL A 117 -12.04 -1.43 2.74
N TYR A 118 -11.29 -0.67 3.52
CA TYR A 118 -11.23 0.78 3.43
C TYR A 118 -10.00 1.20 2.64
N ILE A 119 -10.19 1.80 1.46
CA ILE A 119 -9.12 2.42 0.70
C ILE A 119 -8.80 3.78 1.34
N LYS A 120 -7.59 3.91 1.89
CA LYS A 120 -7.13 5.13 2.56
C LYS A 120 -6.52 6.14 1.59
N THR A 121 -5.65 5.67 0.70
CA THR A 121 -5.00 6.52 -0.30
C THR A 121 -4.41 5.68 -1.42
N ALA A 122 -4.21 6.29 -2.59
CA ALA A 122 -3.47 5.68 -3.70
C ALA A 122 -2.49 6.70 -4.31
N TYR A 123 -1.30 6.25 -4.72
CA TYR A 123 -0.31 7.12 -5.34
C TYR A 123 0.68 6.38 -6.24
N ASP A 124 1.20 7.09 -7.23
CA ASP A 124 2.34 6.64 -8.02
C ASP A 124 3.64 6.83 -7.19
N PRO A 125 4.34 5.74 -6.81
CA PRO A 125 5.55 5.83 -6.01
C PRO A 125 6.70 6.55 -6.73
N ARG A 126 6.63 6.69 -8.07
CA ARG A 126 7.62 7.44 -8.86
C ARG A 126 7.62 8.93 -8.51
N SER A 127 6.53 9.47 -7.97
CA SER A 127 6.50 10.84 -7.45
C SER A 127 7.43 11.07 -6.26
N ARG A 128 7.89 9.98 -5.62
CA ARG A 128 8.80 9.99 -4.46
C ARG A 128 9.86 8.89 -4.60
N ARG A 129 10.49 8.74 -5.79
CA ARG A 129 11.48 7.67 -6.04
C ARG A 129 12.56 7.56 -4.97
N TRP A 130 13.00 8.68 -4.41
CA TRP A 130 14.00 8.73 -3.35
C TRP A 130 13.59 8.03 -2.05
N GLN A 131 12.28 7.80 -1.82
CA GLN A 131 11.78 7.06 -0.65
C GLN A 131 11.84 5.55 -0.84
N TRP A 132 11.96 5.05 -2.07
CA TRP A 132 11.75 3.65 -2.41
C TRP A 132 12.95 3.06 -3.13
N ASP A 133 13.11 1.75 -3.05
CA ASP A 133 14.04 1.03 -3.92
C ASP A 133 13.61 1.09 -5.39
N GLU A 134 14.44 0.55 -6.28
CA GLU A 134 14.24 0.64 -7.74
C GLU A 134 12.93 -0.02 -8.20
N ASN A 135 12.41 -0.98 -7.43
CA ASN A 135 11.18 -1.72 -7.69
C ASN A 135 9.94 -1.10 -7.02
N PHE A 136 10.13 -0.05 -6.22
CA PHE A 136 9.10 0.58 -5.39
C PHE A 136 8.57 -0.29 -4.24
N GLU A 137 9.23 -1.38 -3.88
CA GLU A 137 8.72 -2.34 -2.91
C GLU A 137 9.13 -2.00 -1.48
N ARG A 138 10.33 -1.43 -1.31
CA ARG A 138 10.90 -1.19 0.03
C ARG A 138 11.25 0.26 0.24
N ARG A 139 10.95 0.78 1.43
CA ARG A 139 11.41 2.11 1.83
C ARG A 139 12.92 2.12 2.07
N ILE A 140 13.59 3.08 1.44
CA ILE A 140 15.01 3.36 1.66
C ILE A 140 15.25 4.66 2.42
N LEU A 141 14.26 5.54 2.52
CA LEU A 141 14.35 6.81 3.28
C LEU A 141 12.99 7.18 3.89
N PHE A 142 13.03 7.80 5.07
CA PHE A 142 11.83 8.07 5.88
C PHE A 142 11.49 9.57 6.05
N GLN A 143 12.31 10.52 5.57
CA GLN A 143 12.13 11.98 5.80
C GLN A 143 11.99 12.84 4.54
N GLN A 144 11.06 13.80 4.60
CA GLN A 144 11.35 15.23 4.39
C GLN A 144 10.79 15.98 5.60
#